data_AF-A0A820NPC3-F1
#
_entry.id   AF-A0A820NPC3-F1
#
_cell.length_a   1.000
_cell.length_b   1.000
_cell.length_c   1.000
_cell.angle_alpha   90.00
_cell.angle_beta   90.00
_cell.angle_gamma   90.00
#
_symmetry.space_group_name_H-M   'P 1'
#
loop_
_entity.id
_entity.type
_entity.pdbx_description
1 polymer ?
#
loop_
_entity_poly.entity_id
_entity_poly.type
_entity_poly.pdbx_seq_one_letter_code
_entity_poly.pdbx_strand_id
1 'polypeptide(L)'
;MSLNKNRIFEILATSKNSDGEYIFNEKELIDNYVTFLVAGGDPTASAITFALYELCRSENQQILKKAREEVDELLDGELDLIDESKLTKLKYLDMIIKETLRMHGPGFGTIRKLNENITIGNVTLPKNTSLYIWNYPVHRDPRLWSEPDVFNPDNFKYEKDGETNMGGSYFPFSHGPR
;
A
#
# COMPACT_ATOMS: atom_id res chain seq x y z
N MET A 1 32.84 -20.71 -2.86
CA MET A 1 31.86 -19.82 -3.51
C MET A 1 31.73 -18.59 -2.60
N SER A 2 32.23 -17.43 -3.01
CA SER A 2 32.17 -16.22 -2.18
C SER A 2 30.72 -15.74 -2.11
N LEU A 3 30.10 -15.82 -0.94
CA LEU A 3 28.76 -15.27 -0.70
C LEU A 3 28.78 -13.77 -0.97
N ASN A 4 27.84 -13.30 -1.79
CA ASN A 4 27.75 -11.91 -2.20
C ASN A 4 26.81 -11.21 -1.22
N LYS A 5 27.38 -10.47 -0.25
CA LYS A 5 26.66 -9.82 0.86
C LYS A 5 25.63 -8.74 0.46
N ASN A 6 25.25 -8.68 -0.81
CA ASN A 6 24.32 -7.70 -1.38
C ASN A 6 22.89 -8.25 -1.56
N ARG A 7 22.63 -9.52 -1.24
CA ARG A 7 21.29 -10.14 -1.37
C ARG A 7 20.67 -10.41 -0.01
N ILE A 8 19.41 -10.01 0.17
CA ILE A 8 18.72 -10.08 1.47
C ILE A 8 18.75 -11.48 2.10
N PHE A 9 18.52 -12.53 1.32
CA PHE A 9 18.53 -13.91 1.84
C PHE A 9 19.93 -14.42 2.17
N GLU A 10 20.96 -13.94 1.46
CA GLU A 10 22.35 -14.25 1.81
C GLU A 10 22.75 -13.50 3.09
N ILE A 11 22.27 -12.27 3.28
CA ILE A 11 22.44 -11.50 4.52
C ILE A 11 21.79 -12.26 5.68
N LEU A 12 20.52 -12.67 5.55
CA LEU A 12 19.82 -13.42 6.60
C LEU A 12 20.53 -14.74 6.91
N ALA A 13 20.89 -15.53 5.89
CA ALA A 13 21.57 -16.82 6.07
C ALA A 13 22.97 -16.72 6.68
N THR A 14 23.63 -15.56 6.57
CA THR A 14 24.98 -15.33 7.11
C THR A 14 25.00 -14.47 8.38
N SER A 15 23.83 -13.98 8.82
CA SER A 15 23.71 -13.14 10.00
C SER A 15 24.02 -13.95 11.26
N LYS A 16 24.88 -13.38 12.11
CA LYS A 16 25.33 -14.00 13.37
C LYS A 16 25.13 -13.07 14.56
N ASN A 17 24.80 -13.63 15.72
CA ASN A 17 24.71 -12.89 16.97
C ASN A 17 26.11 -12.55 17.52
N SER A 18 26.16 -11.87 18.68
CA SER A 18 27.41 -11.52 19.36
C SER A 18 28.28 -12.73 19.72
N ASP A 19 27.68 -13.90 19.86
CA ASP A 19 28.34 -15.15 20.24
C ASP A 19 28.84 -15.96 19.02
N GLY A 20 28.61 -15.45 17.80
CA GLY A 20 29.06 -16.06 16.54
C GLY A 20 28.15 -17.16 15.99
N GLU A 21 27.00 -17.37 16.62
CA GLU A 21 25.95 -18.31 16.20
C GLU A 21 25.04 -17.68 15.15
N TYR A 22 24.53 -18.48 14.21
CA TYR A 22 23.60 -17.98 13.21
C TYR A 22 22.29 -17.51 13.86
N ILE A 23 21.82 -16.33 13.45
CA ILE A 23 20.59 -15.74 14.00
C ILE A 23 19.36 -16.54 13.55
N PHE A 24 19.38 -17.09 12.34
CA PHE A 24 18.25 -17.81 11.76
C PHE A 24 18.62 -19.26 11.49
N ASN A 25 17.74 -20.18 11.89
CA ASN A 25 17.81 -21.57 11.46
C ASN A 25 17.17 -21.76 10.07
N GLU A 26 17.35 -22.94 9.47
CA GLU A 26 16.84 -23.25 8.13
C GLU A 26 15.32 -23.01 8.00
N LYS A 27 14.55 -23.44 9.00
CA LYS A 27 13.09 -23.25 9.00
C LYS A 27 12.73 -21.77 9.01
N GLU A 28 13.38 -20.97 9.86
CA GLU A 28 13.14 -19.53 9.92
C GLU A 28 13.50 -18.83 8.61
N LEU A 29 14.57 -19.26 7.93
CA LEU A 29 14.92 -18.73 6.61
C LEU A 29 13.85 -19.03 5.55
N ILE A 30 13.33 -20.27 5.54
CA ILE A 30 12.23 -20.67 4.65
C ILE A 30 10.96 -19.89 4.97
N ASP A 31 10.59 -19.79 6.25
CA ASP A 31 9.40 -19.08 6.70
C ASP A 31 9.46 -17.58 6.33
N ASN A 32 10.64 -16.94 6.50
CA ASN A 32 10.86 -15.57 6.05
C ASN A 32 10.75 -15.45 4.53
N TYR A 33 11.36 -16.36 3.77
CA TYR A 33 11.30 -16.37 2.30
C TYR A 33 9.85 -16.45 1.78
N VAL A 34 9.06 -17.38 2.32
CA VAL A 34 7.64 -17.53 1.98
C VAL A 34 6.87 -16.26 2.36
N THR A 35 7.13 -15.69 3.54
CA THR A 35 6.48 -14.46 3.99
C THR A 35 6.73 -13.29 3.04
N PHE A 36 7.98 -13.09 2.60
CA PHE A 36 8.31 -12.01 1.64
C PHE A 36 7.61 -12.19 0.30
N LEU A 37 7.55 -13.43 -0.21
CA LEU A 37 6.86 -13.72 -1.48
C LEU A 37 5.37 -13.47 -1.39
N VAL A 38 4.70 -13.95 -0.34
CA VAL A 38 3.25 -13.81 -0.17
C VAL A 38 2.87 -12.36 0.11
N ALA A 39 3.57 -11.70 1.04
CA ALA A 39 3.26 -10.33 1.42
C ALA A 39 3.57 -9.31 0.31
N GLY A 40 4.58 -9.57 -0.53
CA GLY A 40 4.96 -8.69 -1.62
C GLY A 40 4.28 -9.00 -2.96
N GLY A 41 3.91 -10.26 -3.19
CA GLY A 41 3.37 -10.73 -4.47
C GLY A 41 1.90 -10.38 -4.66
N ASP A 42 1.03 -11.06 -3.92
CA ASP A 42 -0.43 -11.00 -4.13
C ASP A 42 -1.00 -9.58 -3.99
N PRO A 43 -0.63 -8.76 -2.98
CA PRO A 43 -1.13 -7.39 -2.87
C PRO A 43 -0.75 -6.51 -4.06
N THR A 44 0.49 -6.63 -4.53
CA THR A 44 1.00 -5.86 -5.67
C THR A 44 0.31 -6.29 -6.97
N ALA A 45 0.19 -7.59 -7.21
CA ALA A 45 -0.50 -8.13 -8.39
C ALA A 45 -1.98 -7.70 -8.44
N SER A 46 -2.66 -7.73 -7.28
CA SER A 46 -4.04 -7.26 -7.15
C SER A 46 -4.17 -5.77 -7.45
N ALA A 47 -3.31 -4.93 -6.85
CA ALA A 47 -3.31 -3.49 -7.11
C ALA A 47 -3.09 -3.16 -8.60
N ILE A 48 -2.12 -3.80 -9.26
CA ILE A 48 -1.86 -3.60 -10.69
C ILE A 48 -3.07 -4.03 -11.53
N THR A 49 -3.65 -5.19 -11.20
CA THR A 49 -4.80 -5.74 -11.93
C THR A 49 -6.00 -4.80 -11.85
N PHE A 50 -6.33 -4.29 -10.66
CA PHE A 50 -7.44 -3.36 -10.50
C PHE A 50 -7.17 -1.97 -11.09
N ALA A 51 -5.93 -1.48 -11.03
CA ALA A 51 -5.55 -0.25 -11.71
C ALA A 51 -5.78 -0.36 -13.22
N LEU A 52 -5.30 -1.45 -13.84
CA LEU A 52 -5.52 -1.71 -15.25
C LEU A 52 -7.00 -1.92 -15.58
N TYR A 53 -7.74 -2.63 -14.73
CA TYR A 53 -9.19 -2.79 -14.87
C TYR A 53 -9.88 -1.43 -14.94
N GLU A 54 -9.64 -0.54 -13.96
CA GLU A 54 -10.26 0.78 -13.91
C GLU A 54 -9.86 1.65 -15.11
N LEU A 55 -8.58 1.65 -15.50
CA LEU A 55 -8.12 2.42 -16.66
C LEU A 55 -8.70 1.93 -17.99
N CYS A 56 -8.99 0.64 -18.12
CA CYS A 56 -9.60 0.05 -19.32
C CYS A 56 -11.11 0.30 -19.44
N ARG A 57 -11.76 0.84 -18.40
CA ARG A 57 -13.21 1.14 -18.46
C ARG A 57 -13.50 2.27 -19.44
N SER A 58 -14.65 2.19 -20.11
CA SER A 58 -15.10 3.16 -21.11
C SER A 58 -15.26 4.58 -20.55
N GLU A 59 -15.70 4.69 -19.31
CA GLU A 59 -15.92 5.92 -18.57
C GLU A 59 -14.61 6.58 -18.10
N ASN A 60 -13.52 5.81 -18.02
CA ASN A 60 -12.23 6.26 -17.48
C ASN A 60 -11.20 6.56 -18.58
N GLN A 61 -11.60 6.61 -19.85
CA GLN A 61 -10.66 6.84 -20.97
C GLN A 61 -9.90 8.17 -20.88
N GLN A 62 -10.49 9.21 -20.28
CA GLN A 62 -9.80 10.47 -20.03
C GLN A 62 -8.71 10.35 -18.97
N ILE A 63 -8.92 9.51 -17.96
CA ILE A 63 -7.91 9.21 -16.93
C ILE A 63 -6.73 8.47 -17.57
N LEU A 64 -6.99 7.44 -18.38
CA LEU A 64 -5.97 6.71 -19.12
C LEU A 64 -5.17 7.64 -20.05
N LYS A 65 -5.86 8.51 -20.79
CA LYS A 65 -5.22 9.48 -21.69
C LYS A 65 -4.26 10.39 -20.92
N LYS A 66 -4.71 10.98 -19.81
CA LYS A 66 -3.89 11.87 -18.98
C LYS A 66 -2.71 11.15 -18.33
N ALA A 67 -2.89 9.90 -17.91
CA ALA A 67 -1.79 9.08 -17.37
C ALA A 67 -0.74 8.76 -18.43
N ARG A 68 -1.16 8.45 -19.66
CA ARG A 68 -0.23 8.24 -20.78
C ARG A 68 0.51 9.52 -21.14
N GLU A 69 -0.18 10.67 -21.21
CA GLU A 69 0.46 11.97 -21.45
C GLU A 69 1.55 12.27 -20.39
N GLU A 70 1.27 12.06 -19.10
CA GLU A 70 2.27 12.24 -18.03
C GLU A 70 3.50 11.33 -18.19
N VAL A 71 3.28 10.06 -18.56
CA VAL A 71 4.37 9.10 -18.77
C VAL A 71 5.19 9.45 -20.02
N ASP A 72 4.53 9.79 -21.12
CA ASP A 72 5.18 10.14 -22.37
C ASP A 72 6.02 11.43 -22.22
N GLU A 73 5.50 12.44 -21.51
CA GLU A 73 6.23 13.68 -21.19
C GLU A 73 7.47 13.44 -20.33
N LEU A 74 7.41 12.50 -19.38
CA LEU A 74 8.55 12.19 -18.52
C LEU A 74 9.64 11.40 -19.24
N LEU A 75 9.24 10.48 -20.12
CA LEU A 75 10.15 9.59 -20.82
C LEU A 75 10.77 10.22 -22.07
N ASP A 76 10.18 11.30 -22.60
CA ASP A 76 10.59 11.93 -23.87
C ASP A 76 10.68 10.92 -25.02
N GLY A 77 9.83 9.88 -24.98
CA GLY A 77 9.84 8.76 -25.93
C GLY A 77 10.99 7.75 -25.77
N GLU A 78 11.89 7.93 -24.81
CA GLU A 78 12.99 7.00 -24.51
C GLU A 78 12.62 6.05 -23.36
N LEU A 79 12.70 4.74 -23.62
CA LEU A 79 12.49 3.70 -22.60
C LEU A 79 13.69 3.53 -21.66
N ASP A 80 14.71 4.37 -21.77
CA ASP A 80 15.95 4.23 -21.01
C ASP A 80 15.73 4.52 -19.53
N LEU A 81 16.04 3.47 -18.75
CA LEU A 81 16.14 3.37 -17.28
C LEU A 81 15.39 4.46 -16.51
N ILE A 82 14.16 4.14 -16.11
CA ILE A 82 13.42 4.90 -15.12
C ILE A 82 14.16 4.77 -13.78
N ASP A 83 14.76 5.86 -13.31
CA ASP A 83 15.32 5.94 -11.97
C ASP A 83 14.29 6.44 -10.94
N GLU A 84 14.62 6.35 -9.66
CA GLU A 84 13.75 6.80 -8.57
C GLU A 84 13.39 8.29 -8.69
N SER A 85 14.29 9.13 -9.21
CA SER A 85 14.04 10.57 -9.37
C SER A 85 12.95 10.84 -10.40
N LYS A 86 12.93 10.07 -11.50
CA LYS A 86 11.88 10.12 -12.53
C LYS A 86 10.55 9.63 -11.96
N LEU A 87 10.53 8.52 -11.21
CA LEU A 87 9.29 7.98 -10.61
C LEU A 87 8.57 9.00 -9.73
N THR A 88 9.31 9.81 -8.95
CA THR A 88 8.68 10.83 -8.08
C THR A 88 7.92 11.92 -8.85
N LYS A 89 8.12 12.05 -10.16
CA LYS A 89 7.46 13.04 -11.03
C LYS A 89 6.12 12.56 -11.59
N LEU A 90 5.83 11.26 -11.54
CA LEU A 90 4.57 10.66 -12.01
C LEU A 90 3.44 10.87 -10.99
N LYS A 91 3.02 12.13 -10.79
CA LYS A 91 2.06 12.52 -9.75
C LYS A 91 0.66 12.00 -10.02
N TYR A 92 0.21 12.04 -11.27
CA TYR A 92 -1.11 11.57 -11.63
C TYR A 92 -1.19 10.04 -11.58
N LEU A 93 -0.12 9.33 -11.97
CA LEU A 93 -0.03 7.89 -11.78
C LEU A 93 -0.07 7.50 -10.30
N ASP A 94 0.60 8.25 -9.42
CA ASP A 94 0.49 8.06 -7.97
C ASP A 94 -0.96 8.23 -7.47
N MET A 95 -1.68 9.25 -7.94
CA MET A 95 -3.10 9.45 -7.63
C MET A 95 -3.97 8.29 -8.12
N ILE A 96 -3.68 7.70 -9.29
CA ILE A 96 -4.37 6.52 -9.82
C ILE A 96 -4.12 5.30 -8.92
N ILE A 97 -2.88 5.09 -8.48
CA ILE A 97 -2.55 3.99 -7.55
C ILE A 97 -3.29 4.18 -6.23
N LYS A 98 -3.33 5.40 -5.70
CA LYS A 98 -4.06 5.71 -4.46
C LYS A 98 -5.56 5.45 -4.56
N GLU A 99 -6.18 5.89 -5.65
CA GLU A 99 -7.61 5.65 -5.90
C GLU A 99 -7.91 4.15 -6.12
N THR A 100 -6.99 3.44 -6.77
CA THR A 100 -7.07 1.98 -6.90
C THR A 100 -7.04 1.32 -5.53
N LEU A 101 -6.13 1.72 -4.65
CA LEU A 101 -6.03 1.18 -3.28
C LEU A 101 -7.22 1.60 -2.39
N ARG A 102 -7.82 2.76 -2.64
CA ARG A 102 -9.06 3.17 -1.96
C ARG A 102 -10.20 2.21 -2.31
N MET A 103 -10.43 1.99 -3.60
CA MET A 103 -11.56 1.20 -4.07
C MET A 103 -11.34 -0.32 -3.96
N HIS A 104 -10.12 -0.78 -4.23
CA HIS A 104 -9.78 -2.19 -4.45
C HIS A 104 -8.61 -2.66 -3.59
N GLY A 105 -8.29 -1.93 -2.51
CA GLY A 105 -7.15 -2.22 -1.64
C GLY A 105 -7.08 -3.69 -1.18
N PRO A 106 -5.88 -4.27 -1.09
CA PRO A 106 -5.69 -5.72 -0.98
C PRO A 106 -6.08 -6.30 0.39
N GLY A 107 -6.29 -5.46 1.40
CA GLY A 107 -6.61 -5.89 2.76
C GLY A 107 -8.01 -5.44 3.20
N PHE A 108 -8.61 -6.21 4.12
CA PHE A 108 -9.85 -5.86 4.80
C PHE A 108 -9.62 -4.87 5.97
N GLY A 109 -8.44 -4.28 6.11
CA GLY A 109 -8.09 -3.40 7.23
C GLY A 109 -7.33 -4.13 8.34
N THR A 110 -7.57 -3.78 9.61
CA THR A 110 -6.76 -4.30 10.73
C THR A 110 -7.59 -4.70 11.95
N ILE A 111 -7.06 -5.64 12.73
CA ILE A 111 -7.72 -6.17 13.94
C ILE A 111 -6.84 -5.81 15.15
N ARG A 112 -7.46 -5.38 16.25
CA ARG A 112 -6.79 -5.15 17.53
C ARG A 112 -7.56 -5.82 18.66
N LYS A 113 -6.85 -6.36 19.65
CA LYS A 113 -7.46 -6.83 20.90
C LYS A 113 -7.11 -5.87 22.01
N LEU A 114 -8.11 -5.37 22.70
CA LEU A 114 -7.92 -4.42 23.79
C LEU A 114 -7.28 -5.10 25.01
N ASN A 115 -6.19 -4.53 25.51
CA ASN A 115 -5.50 -5.01 26.71
C ASN A 115 -6.01 -4.36 28.00
N GLU A 116 -6.83 -3.32 27.86
CA GLU A 116 -7.47 -2.54 28.93
C GLU A 116 -8.78 -1.93 28.42
N ASN A 117 -9.56 -1.32 29.33
CA ASN A 117 -10.75 -0.58 28.94
C ASN A 117 -10.32 0.73 28.26
N ILE A 118 -10.91 1.07 27.12
CA ILE A 118 -10.65 2.32 26.38
C ILE A 118 -11.97 3.03 26.08
N THR A 119 -11.97 4.36 26.16
CA THR A 119 -13.11 5.18 25.73
C THR A 119 -12.80 5.82 24.37
N ILE A 120 -13.65 5.55 23.38
CA ILE A 120 -13.61 6.16 22.04
C ILE A 120 -14.85 7.04 21.90
N GLY A 121 -14.66 8.36 21.79
CA GLY A 121 -15.76 9.31 21.83
C GLY A 121 -16.51 9.20 23.16
N ASN A 122 -17.79 8.83 23.11
CA ASN A 122 -18.66 8.62 24.27
C ASN A 122 -18.90 7.13 24.61
N VAL A 123 -18.16 6.21 23.98
CA VAL A 123 -18.33 4.76 24.17
C VAL A 123 -17.11 4.17 24.89
N THR A 124 -17.34 3.52 26.03
CA THR A 124 -16.31 2.75 26.74
C THR A 124 -16.36 1.29 26.31
N LEU A 125 -15.25 0.82 25.75
CA LEU A 125 -15.04 -0.54 25.29
C LEU A 125 -14.24 -1.32 26.36
N PRO A 126 -14.70 -2.50 26.79
CA PRO A 126 -14.00 -3.25 27.81
C PRO A 126 -12.73 -3.92 27.27
N LYS A 127 -11.81 -4.19 28.19
CA LYS A 127 -10.66 -5.08 27.98
C LYS A 127 -11.12 -6.39 27.35
N ASN A 128 -10.27 -6.94 26.48
CA ASN A 128 -10.49 -8.15 25.69
C ASN A 128 -11.49 -8.01 24.53
N THR A 129 -12.02 -6.82 24.24
CA THR A 129 -12.80 -6.60 23.01
C THR A 129 -11.88 -6.65 21.79
N SER A 130 -12.33 -7.35 20.73
CA SER A 130 -11.70 -7.30 19.41
C SER A 130 -12.28 -6.15 18.60
N LEU A 131 -11.43 -5.23 18.17
CA LEU A 131 -11.77 -4.13 17.28
C LEU A 131 -11.38 -4.48 15.85
N TYR A 132 -12.34 -4.37 14.95
CA TYR A 132 -12.15 -4.53 13.51
C TYR A 132 -12.21 -3.14 12.88
N ILE A 133 -11.08 -2.67 12.39
CA ILE A 133 -10.97 -1.41 11.67
C ILE A 133 -11.00 -1.74 10.19
N TRP A 134 -12.20 -1.71 9.62
CA TRP A 134 -12.47 -2.08 8.24
C TRP A 134 -12.28 -0.87 7.31
N ASN A 135 -11.38 -1.00 6.33
CA ASN A 135 -11.10 0.05 5.35
C ASN A 135 -12.21 0.20 4.31
N TYR A 136 -12.74 -0.89 3.78
CA TYR A 136 -13.76 -0.89 2.72
C TYR A 136 -14.94 0.07 2.96
N PRO A 137 -15.65 0.02 4.11
CA PRO A 137 -16.78 0.92 4.36
C PRO A 137 -16.33 2.38 4.56
N VAL A 138 -15.16 2.62 5.16
CA VAL A 138 -14.65 3.99 5.37
C VAL A 138 -14.22 4.63 4.05
N HIS A 139 -13.56 3.85 3.20
CA HIS A 139 -13.13 4.27 1.87
C HIS A 139 -14.31 4.54 0.91
N ARG A 140 -15.52 4.07 1.23
CA ARG A 140 -16.76 4.28 0.45
C ARG A 140 -17.80 5.13 1.16
N ASP A 141 -17.45 5.75 2.27
CA ASP A 141 -18.40 6.56 3.02
C ASP A 141 -18.66 7.90 2.30
N PRO A 142 -19.89 8.20 1.87
CA PRO A 142 -20.20 9.46 1.19
C PRO A 142 -20.04 10.69 2.10
N ARG A 143 -19.89 10.51 3.41
CA ARG A 143 -19.57 11.59 4.36
C ARG A 143 -18.10 12.00 4.29
N LEU A 144 -17.24 11.13 3.75
CA LEU A 144 -15.79 11.30 3.69
C LEU A 144 -15.29 11.47 2.25
N TRP A 145 -15.97 10.85 1.29
CA TRP A 145 -15.60 10.84 -0.12
C TRP A 145 -16.77 11.29 -0.99
N SER A 146 -16.56 12.29 -1.83
CA SER A 146 -17.52 12.70 -2.86
C SER A 146 -17.60 11.60 -3.94
N GLU A 147 -18.82 11.20 -4.32
CA GLU A 147 -19.05 10.11 -5.30
C GLU A 147 -18.19 8.86 -5.00
N PRO A 148 -18.35 8.24 -3.81
CA PRO A 148 -17.42 7.23 -3.29
C PRO A 148 -17.25 5.99 -4.19
N ASP A 149 -18.23 5.70 -5.04
CA ASP A 149 -18.22 4.55 -5.94
C ASP A 149 -17.70 4.89 -7.35
N VAL A 150 -17.36 6.16 -7.62
CA VAL A 150 -16.74 6.60 -8.88
C VAL A 150 -15.21 6.55 -8.73
N PHE A 151 -14.55 5.98 -9.72
CA PHE A 151 -13.08 5.99 -9.79
C PHE A 151 -12.58 7.39 -10.19
N ASN A 152 -12.12 8.16 -9.20
CA ASN A 152 -11.71 9.54 -9.40
C ASN A 152 -10.34 9.84 -8.77
N PRO A 153 -9.24 9.78 -9.53
CA PRO A 153 -7.90 10.13 -9.03
C PRO A 153 -7.82 11.55 -8.44
N ASP A 154 -8.65 12.49 -8.91
CA ASP A 154 -8.62 13.88 -8.43
C ASP A 154 -9.03 14.03 -6.95
N ASN A 155 -9.56 12.97 -6.32
CA ASN A 155 -9.70 12.88 -4.85
C ASN A 155 -8.37 13.13 -4.11
N PHE A 156 -7.23 12.88 -4.76
CA PHE A 156 -5.89 13.04 -4.19
C PHE A 156 -5.12 14.26 -4.74
N LYS A 157 -5.76 15.13 -5.52
CA LYS A 157 -5.10 16.26 -6.22
C LYS A 157 -4.52 17.32 -5.26
N TYR A 158 -5.08 17.44 -4.07
CA TYR A 158 -4.73 18.47 -3.08
C TYR A 158 -4.08 17.92 -1.82
N GLU A 159 -3.44 16.74 -1.89
CA GLU A 159 -2.60 16.29 -0.78
C GLU A 159 -1.46 17.29 -0.56
N LYS A 160 -1.51 18.02 0.55
CA LYS A 160 -0.35 18.71 1.10
C LYS A 160 0.31 17.74 2.07
N ASP A 161 1.60 17.51 1.89
CA ASP A 161 2.45 16.81 2.87
C ASP A 161 2.02 15.37 3.20
N GLY A 162 1.43 14.64 2.25
CA GLY A 162 1.06 13.23 2.41
C GLY A 162 -0.17 12.99 3.30
N GLU A 163 -0.79 14.05 3.81
CA GLU A 163 -2.11 13.99 4.42
C GLU A 163 -3.14 14.35 3.36
N THR A 164 -3.97 13.37 2.99
CA THR A 164 -5.28 13.71 2.43
C THR A 164 -6.00 14.58 3.45
N ASN A 165 -6.81 15.54 3.00
CA ASN A 165 -7.74 16.32 3.85
C ASN A 165 -8.78 15.44 4.59
N MET A 166 -8.56 14.13 4.68
CA MET A 166 -9.50 13.11 5.11
C MET A 166 -9.16 12.55 6.50
N GLY A 167 -8.20 13.13 7.22
CA GLY A 167 -8.03 12.90 8.67
C GLY A 167 -7.90 11.44 9.10
N GLY A 168 -7.16 10.62 8.33
CA GLY A 168 -7.00 9.19 8.60
C GLY A 168 -8.06 8.28 7.95
N SER A 169 -8.92 8.79 7.07
CA SER A 169 -9.95 8.01 6.37
C SER A 169 -9.44 7.26 5.13
N TYR A 170 -8.21 7.49 4.72
CA TYR A 170 -7.53 6.72 3.67
C TYR A 170 -6.43 5.88 4.31
N PHE A 171 -6.64 4.57 4.46
CA PHE A 171 -5.71 3.68 5.19
C PHE A 171 -5.60 2.28 4.55
N PRO A 172 -5.27 2.16 3.25
CA PRO A 172 -5.15 0.87 2.58
C PRO A 172 -4.08 -0.04 3.22
N PHE A 173 -3.08 0.54 3.89
CA PHE A 173 -2.02 -0.17 4.61
C PHE A 173 -2.07 -0.02 6.13
N SER A 174 -3.23 0.37 6.68
CA SER A 174 -3.44 0.79 8.09
C SER A 174 -2.70 2.10 8.44
N HIS A 175 -2.80 2.54 9.70
CA HIS A 175 -2.08 3.70 10.25
C HIS A 175 -1.47 3.35 11.60
N GLY A 176 -0.33 3.98 11.93
CA GLY A 176 0.35 3.84 13.21
C GLY A 176 0.99 2.46 13.44
N PRO A 177 1.49 2.21 14.67
CA PRO A 177 2.12 0.94 15.03
C PRO A 177 1.19 -0.26 14.86
N ARG A 178 1.77 -1.39 14.42
CA ARG A 178 1.09 -2.69 14.34
C ARG A 178 1.34 -3.51 15.59
#